data_AF-A0A923BYK0-F1
#
_entry.id   AF-A0A923BYK0-F1
#
_cell.length_a   1.000
_cell.length_b   1.000
_cell.length_c   1.000
_cell.angle_alpha   90.00
_cell.angle_beta   90.00
_cell.angle_gamma   90.00
#
_symmetry.space_group_name_H-M   'P 1'
#
loop_
_entity.id
_entity.type
_entity.pdbx_description
1 polymer ?
#
loop_
_entity_poly.entity_id
_entity_poly.type
_entity_poly.pdbx_seq_one_letter_code
_entity_poly.pdbx_strand_id
1 'polypeptide(L)'
;MTTGGQSGTSGKAGFRLGPWAAIALLTLPVVLVNATSDLIEMQRSGLPVRTVEPFIWEVSSAGILVLLAPLVGWAVRRWPLIGPGLPLALLIHAGLSVPFSLAHVGMMVPVREGAYALLGWPYEFFGSGLWLTLLYEWRKDLITYGIFAAVYSGYAWWAAREAAPSPEPFRGPERIEVKAGGRTLFLLPGEILWLEAAGNYVTLHTAGASHMLRATLAEWERRLSAGDSPWTNPDTSGQIWTGPDTKPDFVRIHRSRIVNRQHIRETRTTSSGDFELTLSNGAVLTGSRRFRSGLG
;
A
#
# COMPACT_ATOMS: atom_id res chain seq x y z
N MET A 1 30.19 19.82 11.10
CA MET A 1 30.34 19.77 9.63
C MET A 1 31.15 18.52 9.35
N THR A 2 30.66 17.45 8.71
CA THR A 2 29.76 17.34 7.56
C THR A 2 28.71 16.24 7.75
N THR A 3 27.53 16.54 7.22
CA THR A 3 26.34 15.69 7.04
C THR A 3 26.64 14.49 6.14
N GLY A 4 26.19 13.30 6.57
CA GLY A 4 26.26 12.06 5.79
C GLY A 4 24.95 11.29 5.87
N GLY A 5 23.84 11.96 5.54
CA GLY A 5 22.56 11.30 5.36
C GLY A 5 22.59 10.44 4.10
N GLN A 6 22.72 9.13 4.26
CA GLN A 6 22.41 8.18 3.20
C GLN A 6 20.88 7.96 3.15
N SER A 7 20.16 9.02 2.78
CA SER A 7 18.79 8.92 2.27
C SER A 7 18.82 9.38 0.82
N GLY A 8 19.06 8.45 -0.09
CA GLY A 8 19.22 8.81 -1.50
C GLY A 8 19.72 7.69 -2.39
N THR A 9 19.30 6.44 -2.17
CA THR A 9 19.41 5.45 -3.25
C THR A 9 18.32 5.74 -4.27
N SER A 10 18.66 6.66 -5.19
CA SER A 10 18.32 6.60 -6.61
C SER A 10 17.00 5.90 -6.90
N GLY A 11 15.90 6.66 -6.87
CA GLY A 11 14.74 6.34 -7.68
C GLY A 11 15.19 6.32 -9.13
N LYS A 12 15.65 5.16 -9.62
CA LYS A 12 15.70 4.89 -11.05
C LYS A 12 14.26 5.13 -11.50
N ALA A 13 14.03 6.24 -12.17
CA ALA A 13 12.83 6.45 -12.96
C ALA A 13 12.85 5.38 -14.06
N GLY A 14 12.49 4.15 -13.69
CA GLY A 14 12.17 3.11 -14.63
C GLY A 14 11.13 3.72 -15.55
N PHE A 15 11.35 3.60 -16.84
CA PHE A 15 10.41 4.05 -17.84
C PHE A 15 9.02 3.47 -17.52
N ARG A 16 8.11 4.30 -16.98
CA ARG A 16 6.77 3.89 -16.56
C ARG A 16 5.82 4.16 -17.72
N LEU A 17 5.52 3.13 -18.50
CA LEU A 17 4.45 3.19 -19.48
C LEU A 17 3.11 3.35 -18.75
N GLY A 18 2.32 4.35 -19.15
CA GLY A 18 0.93 4.44 -18.72
C GLY A 18 0.08 3.31 -19.31
N PRO A 19 -1.12 3.02 -18.77
CA PRO A 19 -1.97 1.91 -19.22
C PRO A 19 -2.28 1.96 -20.72
N TRP A 20 -2.52 3.15 -21.27
CA TRP A 20 -2.72 3.34 -22.71
C TRP A 20 -1.49 2.99 -23.54
N ALA A 21 -0.30 3.44 -23.12
CA ALA A 21 0.94 3.17 -23.82
C ALA A 21 1.32 1.67 -23.74
N ALA A 22 1.01 1.01 -22.62
CA ALA A 22 1.14 -0.44 -22.49
C ALA A 22 0.21 -1.19 -23.46
N ILE A 23 -1.05 -0.77 -23.58
CA ILE A 23 -1.99 -1.31 -24.57
C ILE A 23 -1.42 -1.15 -25.98
N ALA A 24 -1.05 0.08 -26.36
CA ALA A 24 -0.51 0.38 -27.69
C ALA A 24 0.71 -0.48 -28.04
N LEU A 25 1.65 -0.63 -27.09
CA LEU A 25 2.85 -1.45 -27.28
C LEU A 25 2.53 -2.94 -27.41
N LEU A 26 1.64 -3.47 -26.58
CA LEU A 26 1.24 -4.88 -26.60
C LEU A 26 0.42 -5.25 -27.84
N THR A 27 -0.27 -4.28 -28.45
CA THR A 27 -1.04 -4.50 -29.68
C THR A 27 -0.14 -4.74 -30.90
N LEU A 28 1.08 -4.18 -30.95
CA LEU A 28 1.99 -4.36 -32.08
C LEU A 28 2.33 -5.83 -32.40
N PRO A 29 2.79 -6.66 -31.43
CA PRO A 29 3.04 -8.07 -31.70
C PRO A 29 1.75 -8.84 -32.02
N VAL A 30 0.60 -8.47 -31.45
CA VAL A 30 -0.70 -9.10 -31.75
C VAL A 30 -1.07 -8.90 -33.21
N VAL A 31 -0.97 -7.66 -33.72
CA VAL A 31 -1.22 -7.34 -35.14
C VAL A 31 -0.33 -8.15 -36.05
N LEU A 32 0.97 -8.23 -35.72
CA LEU A 32 1.93 -8.99 -36.52
C LEU A 32 1.58 -10.48 -36.55
N VAL A 33 1.28 -11.07 -35.39
CA VAL A 33 0.96 -12.50 -35.28
C VAL A 33 -0.35 -12.82 -36.00
N ASN A 34 -1.40 -12.02 -35.81
CA ASN A 34 -2.68 -12.24 -36.48
C ASN A 34 -2.57 -12.09 -38.00
N ALA A 35 -1.96 -11.01 -38.49
CA ALA A 35 -1.85 -10.75 -39.92
C ALA A 35 -1.03 -11.84 -40.63
N THR A 36 0.04 -12.32 -39.99
CA THR A 36 0.83 -13.44 -40.54
C THR A 36 0.10 -14.78 -40.45
N SER A 37 -0.71 -15.00 -39.41
CA SER A 37 -1.53 -16.21 -39.27
C SER A 37 -2.59 -16.30 -40.36
N ASP A 38 -3.31 -15.21 -40.60
CA ASP A 38 -4.31 -15.11 -41.67
C ASP A 38 -3.66 -15.30 -43.04
N LEU A 39 -2.49 -14.70 -43.27
CA LEU A 39 -1.74 -14.87 -44.51
C LEU A 39 -1.38 -16.33 -44.78
N ILE A 40 -0.91 -17.06 -43.75
CA ILE A 40 -0.58 -18.49 -43.86
C ILE A 40 -1.84 -19.32 -44.15
N GLU A 41 -2.97 -18.99 -43.52
CA GLU A 41 -4.23 -19.72 -43.74
C GLU A 41 -4.78 -19.47 -45.16
N MET A 42 -4.70 -18.23 -45.65
CA MET A 42 -5.03 -17.91 -47.03
C MET A 42 -4.15 -18.68 -48.02
N GLN A 43 -2.84 -18.79 -47.77
CA GLN A 43 -1.93 -19.60 -48.60
C GLN A 43 -2.30 -21.08 -48.61
N ARG A 44 -2.79 -21.62 -47.50
CA ARG A 44 -3.25 -23.02 -47.40
C ARG A 44 -4.55 -23.28 -48.15
N SER A 45 -5.41 -22.27 -48.26
CA SER A 45 -6.71 -22.38 -48.93
C SER A 45 -6.63 -22.58 -50.45
N GLY A 46 -5.44 -22.39 -51.05
CA GLY A 46 -5.24 -22.53 -52.50
C GLY A 46 -5.85 -21.42 -53.35
N LEU A 47 -6.42 -20.39 -52.74
CA LEU A 47 -6.97 -19.20 -53.41
C LEU A 47 -5.88 -18.16 -53.73
N PRO A 48 -6.11 -17.25 -54.69
CA PRO A 48 -5.21 -16.13 -54.95
C PRO A 48 -5.01 -15.28 -53.69
N VAL A 49 -3.78 -15.17 -53.20
CA VAL A 49 -3.47 -14.48 -51.95
C VAL A 49 -3.06 -13.04 -52.19
N ARG A 50 -3.78 -12.09 -51.58
CA ARG A 50 -3.36 -10.68 -51.49
C ARG A 50 -2.57 -10.49 -50.21
N THR A 51 -1.25 -10.37 -50.31
CA THR A 51 -0.35 -10.39 -49.14
C THR A 51 -0.55 -9.23 -48.17
N VAL A 52 -1.03 -8.08 -48.65
CA VAL A 52 -1.23 -6.86 -47.85
C VAL A 52 -2.60 -6.84 -47.15
N GLU A 53 -3.55 -7.64 -47.62
CA GLU A 53 -4.95 -7.62 -47.16
C GLU A 53 -5.11 -7.95 -45.66
N PRO A 54 -4.50 -9.01 -45.11
CA PRO A 54 -4.53 -9.26 -43.67
C PRO A 54 -3.95 -8.12 -42.82
N PHE A 55 -2.90 -7.46 -43.32
CA PHE A 55 -2.29 -6.31 -42.62
C PHE A 55 -3.25 -5.11 -42.60
N ILE A 56 -3.99 -4.85 -43.68
CA ILE A 56 -5.02 -3.80 -43.69
C ILE A 56 -6.07 -4.11 -42.63
N TRP A 57 -6.55 -5.36 -42.52
CA TRP A 57 -7.55 -5.75 -41.53
C TRP A 57 -7.07 -5.54 -40.09
N GLU A 58 -5.88 -6.06 -39.78
CA GLU A 58 -5.35 -6.02 -38.41
C GLU A 58 -4.95 -4.60 -38.01
N VAL A 59 -4.23 -3.86 -38.86
CA VAL A 59 -3.78 -2.49 -38.56
C VAL A 59 -4.95 -1.53 -38.41
N SER A 60 -5.95 -1.59 -39.30
CA SER A 60 -7.13 -0.73 -39.20
C SER A 60 -7.93 -0.99 -37.93
N SER A 61 -8.15 -2.26 -37.56
CA SER A 61 -8.86 -2.62 -36.34
C SER A 61 -8.09 -2.20 -35.09
N ALA A 62 -6.82 -2.62 -35.00
CA ALA A 62 -5.95 -2.34 -33.86
C ALA A 62 -5.75 -0.84 -33.62
N GLY A 63 -5.53 -0.06 -34.69
CA GLY A 63 -5.34 1.38 -34.59
C GLY A 63 -6.56 2.07 -33.97
N ILE A 64 -7.77 1.71 -34.42
CA ILE A 64 -9.01 2.26 -33.86
C ILE A 64 -9.23 1.79 -32.42
N LEU A 65 -8.97 0.53 -32.09
CA LEU A 65 -9.10 0.02 -30.71
C LEU A 65 -8.16 0.74 -29.75
N VAL A 66 -6.89 0.93 -30.12
CA VAL A 66 -5.90 1.68 -29.33
C VAL A 66 -6.33 3.15 -29.17
N LEU A 67 -6.89 3.76 -30.22
CA LEU A 67 -7.43 5.11 -30.18
C LEU A 67 -8.61 5.24 -29.20
N LEU A 68 -9.48 4.22 -29.12
CA LEU A 68 -10.64 4.21 -28.23
C LEU A 68 -10.34 3.77 -26.80
N ALA A 69 -9.21 3.09 -26.55
CA ALA A 69 -8.82 2.60 -25.23
C ALA A 69 -8.89 3.66 -24.10
N PRO A 70 -8.53 4.95 -24.30
CA PRO A 70 -8.69 5.98 -23.27
C PRO A 70 -10.13 6.19 -22.79
N LEU A 71 -11.14 5.95 -23.64
CA LEU A 71 -12.56 6.03 -23.27
C LEU A 71 -12.91 4.93 -22.26
N VAL A 72 -12.36 3.73 -22.44
CA VAL A 72 -12.48 2.64 -21.45
C VAL A 72 -11.81 3.02 -20.14
N GLY A 73 -10.62 3.62 -20.21
CA GLY A 73 -9.92 4.13 -19.02
C GLY A 73 -10.67 5.26 -18.30
N TRP A 74 -11.40 6.10 -19.01
CA TRP A 74 -12.32 7.07 -18.42
C TRP A 74 -13.51 6.37 -17.74
N ALA A 75 -14.13 5.37 -18.40
CA ALA A 75 -15.24 4.62 -17.83
C ALA A 75 -14.84 3.87 -16.55
N VAL A 76 -13.70 3.17 -16.54
CA VAL A 76 -13.18 2.46 -15.35
C VAL A 76 -12.91 3.41 -14.19
N ARG A 77 -12.44 4.64 -14.44
CA ARG A 77 -12.27 5.65 -13.38
C ARG A 77 -13.61 6.13 -12.82
N ARG A 78 -14.64 6.22 -13.66
CA ARG A 78 -15.98 6.70 -13.26
C ARG A 78 -16.82 5.62 -12.59
N TRP A 79 -16.65 4.36 -12.98
CA TRP A 79 -17.32 3.17 -12.44
C TRP A 79 -16.31 2.05 -12.22
N PRO A 80 -15.58 2.07 -11.09
CA PRO A 80 -14.51 1.10 -10.82
C PRO A 80 -15.02 -0.34 -10.77
N LEU A 81 -14.27 -1.25 -11.40
CA LEU A 81 -14.51 -2.70 -11.39
C LEU A 81 -13.93 -3.40 -10.14
N ILE A 82 -13.68 -2.64 -9.07
CA ILE A 82 -13.14 -3.14 -7.80
C ILE A 82 -13.94 -2.47 -6.68
N GLY A 83 -14.45 -3.26 -5.72
CA GLY A 83 -15.15 -2.76 -4.53
C GLY A 83 -16.65 -3.09 -4.48
N PRO A 84 -17.41 -2.45 -3.58
CA PRO A 84 -18.79 -2.84 -3.26
C PRO A 84 -19.80 -2.56 -4.37
N GLY A 85 -19.47 -1.72 -5.35
CA GLY A 85 -20.33 -1.37 -6.50
C GLY A 85 -20.20 -2.30 -7.71
N LEU A 86 -19.49 -3.44 -7.58
CA LEU A 86 -19.09 -4.29 -8.70
C LEU A 86 -20.27 -4.73 -9.60
N PRO A 87 -21.43 -5.20 -9.10
CA PRO A 87 -22.50 -5.68 -9.98
C PRO A 87 -23.05 -4.59 -10.91
N LEU A 88 -23.24 -3.38 -10.38
CA LEU A 88 -23.70 -2.24 -11.16
C LEU A 88 -22.61 -1.76 -12.13
N ALA A 89 -21.34 -1.75 -11.71
CA ALA A 89 -20.23 -1.42 -12.60
C ALA A 89 -20.15 -2.41 -13.78
N LEU A 90 -20.27 -3.71 -13.53
CA LEU A 90 -20.30 -4.73 -14.59
C LEU A 90 -21.48 -4.51 -15.56
N LEU A 91 -22.68 -4.20 -15.05
CA LEU A 91 -23.84 -3.88 -15.89
C LEU A 91 -23.57 -2.64 -16.76
N ILE A 92 -23.00 -1.58 -16.18
CA ILE A 92 -22.66 -0.36 -16.90
C ILE A 92 -21.60 -0.64 -17.97
N HIS A 93 -20.55 -1.38 -17.64
CA HIS A 93 -19.49 -1.74 -18.59
C HIS A 93 -20.00 -2.66 -19.71
N ALA A 94 -20.92 -3.59 -19.40
CA ALA A 94 -21.60 -4.39 -20.42
C ALA A 94 -22.43 -3.49 -21.36
N GLY A 95 -23.17 -2.52 -20.81
CA GLY A 95 -23.91 -1.54 -21.60
C GLY A 95 -22.99 -0.65 -22.46
N LEU A 96 -21.87 -0.17 -21.91
CA LEU A 96 -20.88 0.67 -22.60
C LEU A 96 -20.10 -0.07 -23.71
N SER A 97 -20.02 -1.41 -23.66
CA SER A 97 -19.38 -2.19 -24.72
C SER A 97 -20.10 -2.08 -26.07
N VAL A 98 -21.42 -1.83 -26.06
CA VAL A 98 -22.23 -1.68 -27.27
C VAL A 98 -21.87 -0.40 -28.04
N PRO A 99 -21.96 0.83 -27.47
CA PRO A 99 -21.54 2.03 -28.17
C PRO A 99 -20.04 2.05 -28.47
N PHE A 100 -19.21 1.39 -27.66
CA PHE A 100 -17.79 1.19 -27.98
C PHE A 100 -17.59 0.40 -29.28
N SER A 101 -18.29 -0.73 -29.43
CA SER A 101 -18.21 -1.54 -30.65
C SER A 101 -18.77 -0.83 -31.87
N LEU A 102 -19.91 -0.14 -31.73
CA LEU A 102 -20.47 0.66 -32.82
C LEU A 102 -19.51 1.77 -33.27
N ALA A 103 -18.81 2.41 -32.32
CA ALA A 103 -17.78 3.40 -32.63
C ALA A 103 -16.59 2.75 -33.34
N HIS A 104 -16.11 1.59 -32.86
CA HIS A 104 -15.03 0.85 -33.51
C HIS A 104 -15.38 0.49 -34.96
N VAL A 105 -16.51 -0.17 -35.19
CA VAL A 105 -16.98 -0.54 -36.53
C VAL A 105 -17.16 0.70 -37.40
N GLY A 106 -17.84 1.73 -36.88
CA GLY A 106 -18.13 2.95 -37.62
C GLY A 106 -16.88 3.75 -38.04
N MET A 107 -15.79 3.67 -37.27
CA MET A 107 -14.51 4.29 -37.64
C MET A 107 -13.63 3.37 -38.49
N MET A 108 -13.66 2.07 -38.25
CA MET A 108 -12.81 1.10 -38.95
C MET A 108 -13.28 0.84 -40.39
N VAL A 109 -14.59 0.75 -40.62
CA VAL A 109 -15.13 0.43 -41.96
C VAL A 109 -14.72 1.48 -43.01
N PRO A 110 -14.87 2.80 -42.80
CA PRO A 110 -14.42 3.81 -43.77
C PRO A 110 -12.91 3.77 -44.02
N VAL A 111 -12.11 3.45 -43.00
CA VAL A 111 -10.65 3.30 -43.15
C VAL A 111 -10.33 2.13 -44.08
N ARG A 112 -11.04 1.01 -43.95
CA ARG A 112 -10.86 -0.15 -44.82
C ARG A 112 -11.39 0.13 -46.23
N GLU A 113 -12.58 0.69 -46.39
CA GLU A 113 -13.12 1.10 -47.69
C GLU A 113 -12.15 2.03 -48.44
N GLY A 114 -11.59 3.03 -47.74
CA GLY A 114 -10.59 3.91 -48.32
C GLY A 114 -9.31 3.19 -48.75
N ALA A 115 -8.78 2.28 -47.92
CA ALA A 115 -7.60 1.48 -48.26
C ALA A 115 -7.83 0.60 -49.50
N TYR A 116 -8.99 -0.04 -49.60
CA TYR A 116 -9.33 -0.89 -50.74
C TYR A 116 -9.62 -0.08 -52.01
N ALA A 117 -10.26 1.08 -51.88
CA ALA A 117 -10.49 2.00 -52.99
C ALA A 117 -9.14 2.48 -53.60
N LEU A 118 -8.15 2.80 -52.76
CA LEU A 118 -6.80 3.16 -53.21
C LEU A 118 -6.08 2.03 -53.96
N LEU A 119 -6.38 0.78 -53.63
CA LEU A 119 -5.83 -0.41 -54.27
C LEU A 119 -6.66 -0.88 -55.48
N GLY A 120 -7.79 -0.23 -55.76
CA GLY A 120 -8.72 -0.62 -56.83
C GLY A 120 -9.40 -1.97 -56.59
N TRP A 121 -9.57 -2.38 -55.32
CA TRP A 121 -10.16 -3.66 -54.95
C TRP A 121 -11.58 -3.49 -54.39
N PRO A 122 -12.49 -4.46 -54.65
CA PRO A 122 -13.79 -4.46 -54.01
C PRO A 122 -13.63 -4.81 -52.52
N TYR A 123 -14.41 -4.15 -51.67
CA TYR A 123 -14.50 -4.42 -50.25
C TYR A 123 -15.97 -4.44 -49.83
N GLU A 124 -16.41 -5.54 -49.22
CA GLU A 124 -17.78 -5.69 -48.71
C GLU A 124 -17.74 -6.16 -47.26
N PHE A 125 -17.85 -5.22 -46.32
CA PHE A 125 -17.83 -5.55 -44.89
C PHE A 125 -19.15 -6.20 -44.42
N PHE A 126 -20.28 -5.70 -44.91
CA PHE A 126 -21.61 -6.14 -44.51
C PHE A 126 -22.20 -7.26 -45.40
N GLY A 127 -21.36 -8.00 -46.13
CA GLY A 127 -21.80 -9.04 -47.06
C GLY A 127 -22.58 -10.19 -46.41
N SER A 128 -22.39 -10.43 -45.11
CA SER A 128 -23.17 -11.41 -44.33
C SER A 128 -24.46 -10.86 -43.70
N GLY A 129 -24.78 -9.59 -43.99
CA GLY A 129 -25.93 -8.86 -43.45
C GLY A 129 -25.56 -7.96 -42.27
N LEU A 130 -26.27 -6.83 -42.14
CA LEU A 130 -25.99 -5.79 -41.15
C LEU A 130 -25.99 -6.33 -39.71
N TRP A 131 -27.09 -6.95 -39.28
CA TRP A 131 -27.28 -7.36 -37.88
C TRP A 131 -26.32 -8.47 -37.45
N LEU A 132 -26.07 -9.45 -38.31
CA LEU A 132 -25.17 -10.56 -38.00
C LEU A 132 -23.73 -10.07 -37.90
N THR A 133 -23.31 -9.18 -38.79
CA THR A 133 -21.98 -8.55 -38.77
C THR A 133 -21.80 -7.73 -37.49
N LEU A 134 -22.77 -6.88 -37.14
CA LEU A 134 -22.68 -6.07 -35.91
C LEU A 134 -22.65 -6.92 -34.64
N LEU A 135 -23.43 -8.01 -34.58
CA LEU A 135 -23.41 -8.93 -33.45
C LEU A 135 -22.05 -9.66 -33.34
N TYR A 136 -21.49 -10.09 -34.47
CA TYR A 136 -20.19 -10.75 -34.54
C TYR A 136 -19.06 -9.83 -34.08
N GLU A 137 -19.04 -8.59 -34.56
CA GLU A 137 -18.02 -7.60 -34.17
C GLU A 137 -18.19 -7.17 -32.72
N TRP A 138 -19.43 -6.95 -32.23
CA TRP A 138 -19.65 -6.66 -30.81
C TRP A 138 -19.13 -7.76 -29.89
N ARG A 139 -19.31 -9.04 -30.25
CA ARG A 139 -18.79 -10.16 -29.45
C ARG A 139 -17.26 -10.16 -29.37
N LYS A 140 -16.57 -9.78 -30.45
CA LYS A 140 -15.11 -9.61 -30.44
C LYS A 140 -14.71 -8.41 -29.59
N ASP A 141 -15.38 -7.27 -29.81
CA ASP A 141 -15.09 -6.02 -29.12
C ASP A 141 -15.37 -6.10 -27.62
N LEU A 142 -16.34 -6.90 -27.20
CA LEU A 142 -16.64 -7.15 -25.79
C LEU A 142 -15.44 -7.76 -25.06
N ILE A 143 -14.75 -8.71 -25.70
CA ILE A 143 -13.53 -9.32 -25.15
C ILE A 143 -12.42 -8.27 -25.05
N THR A 144 -12.18 -7.51 -26.13
CA THR A 144 -11.15 -6.45 -26.15
C THR A 144 -11.43 -5.36 -25.12
N TYR A 145 -12.68 -4.92 -25.00
CA TYR A 145 -13.13 -3.95 -24.00
C TYR A 145 -12.87 -4.46 -22.58
N GLY A 146 -13.19 -5.73 -22.32
CA GLY A 146 -12.90 -6.40 -21.05
C GLY A 146 -11.40 -6.42 -20.73
N ILE A 147 -10.55 -6.73 -21.72
CA ILE A 147 -9.08 -6.71 -21.57
C ILE A 147 -8.60 -5.28 -21.24
N PHE A 148 -9.05 -4.26 -21.98
CA PHE A 148 -8.69 -2.88 -21.68
C PHE A 148 -9.14 -2.48 -20.27
N ALA A 149 -10.37 -2.80 -19.90
CA ALA A 149 -10.89 -2.50 -18.56
C ALA A 149 -10.07 -3.19 -17.46
N ALA A 150 -9.63 -4.43 -17.68
CA ALA A 150 -8.75 -5.15 -16.78
C ALA A 150 -7.37 -4.50 -16.66
N VAL A 151 -6.75 -4.09 -17.78
CA VAL A 151 -5.46 -3.38 -17.77
C VAL A 151 -5.58 -2.08 -16.99
N TYR A 152 -6.58 -1.25 -17.27
CA TYR A 152 -6.78 0.01 -16.54
C TYR A 152 -7.06 -0.22 -15.05
N SER A 153 -7.86 -1.23 -14.70
CA SER A 153 -8.16 -1.59 -13.31
C SER A 153 -6.91 -2.09 -12.59
N GLY A 154 -6.08 -2.89 -13.25
CA GLY A 154 -4.81 -3.40 -12.71
C GLY A 154 -3.80 -2.27 -12.46
N TYR A 155 -3.68 -1.32 -13.39
CA TYR A 155 -2.87 -0.11 -13.19
C TYR A 155 -3.38 0.76 -12.05
N ALA A 156 -4.70 0.97 -11.96
CA ALA A 156 -5.30 1.75 -10.88
C ALA A 156 -5.08 1.09 -9.51
N TRP A 157 -5.25 -0.23 -9.44
CA TRP A 157 -4.97 -1.02 -8.24
C TRP A 157 -3.50 -0.98 -7.84
N TRP A 158 -2.59 -1.14 -8.80
CA TRP A 158 -1.14 -1.09 -8.54
C TRP A 158 -0.73 0.31 -8.05
N ALA A 159 -1.20 1.36 -8.71
CA ALA A 159 -0.96 2.74 -8.28
C ALA A 159 -1.52 3.01 -6.87
N ALA A 160 -2.70 2.48 -6.55
CA ALA A 160 -3.27 2.58 -5.20
C ALA A 160 -2.46 1.83 -4.15
N ARG A 161 -1.81 0.71 -4.50
CA ARG A 161 -0.91 -0.03 -3.59
C ARG A 161 0.43 0.65 -3.38
N GLU A 162 0.96 1.29 -4.40
CA GLU A 162 2.22 2.04 -4.29
C GLU A 162 2.02 3.40 -3.59
N ALA A 163 0.85 4.01 -3.77
CA ALA A 163 0.43 5.21 -3.06
C ALA A 163 -0.11 4.93 -1.65
N ALA A 164 -0.43 3.66 -1.33
CA ALA A 164 -0.76 3.29 0.03
C ALA A 164 0.45 3.66 0.90
N PRO A 165 0.28 4.50 1.93
CA PRO A 165 1.39 4.83 2.81
C PRO A 165 1.99 3.51 3.28
N SER A 166 3.33 3.41 3.22
CA SER A 166 4.02 2.38 4.00
C SER A 166 3.38 2.41 5.38
N PRO A 167 2.93 1.26 5.94
CA PRO A 167 2.27 1.26 7.23
C PRO A 167 3.12 2.14 8.13
N GLU A 168 2.53 3.25 8.61
CA GLU A 168 3.28 4.21 9.41
C GLU A 168 4.06 3.37 10.43
N PRO A 169 5.40 3.51 10.51
CA PRO A 169 6.17 2.72 11.45
C PRO A 169 5.47 2.87 12.78
N PHE A 170 4.98 1.75 13.33
CA PHE A 170 4.10 1.71 14.49
C PHE A 170 4.50 2.80 15.49
N ARG A 171 3.76 3.91 15.53
CA ARG A 171 3.98 5.03 16.46
C ARG A 171 3.36 4.72 17.82
N GLY A 172 3.53 3.48 18.29
CA GLY A 172 3.32 3.17 19.70
C GLY A 172 4.54 3.60 20.51
N PRO A 173 4.45 3.63 21.85
CA PRO A 173 5.54 4.07 22.69
C PRO A 173 6.82 3.27 22.35
N GLU A 174 7.87 4.02 22.05
CA GLU A 174 9.15 3.50 21.57
C GLU A 174 9.68 2.39 22.50
N ARG A 175 9.93 1.20 21.94
CA ARG A 175 10.40 0.05 22.72
C ARG A 175 11.80 0.32 23.25
N ILE A 176 11.97 0.20 24.56
CA ILE A 176 13.26 0.33 25.25
C ILE A 176 14.12 -0.88 24.89
N GLU A 177 15.20 -0.64 24.15
CA GLU A 177 16.24 -1.65 23.90
C GLU A 177 17.02 -1.93 25.21
N VAL A 178 17.03 -3.20 25.62
CA VAL A 178 17.60 -3.73 26.86
C VAL A 178 18.56 -4.86 26.47
N LYS A 179 19.87 -4.64 26.60
CA LYS A 179 20.89 -5.67 26.33
C LYS A 179 21.19 -6.46 27.59
N ALA A 180 20.71 -7.69 27.69
CA ALA A 180 20.89 -8.57 28.85
C ALA A 180 21.46 -9.92 28.43
N GLY A 181 22.63 -10.29 28.97
CA GLY A 181 23.20 -11.64 28.82
C GLY A 181 23.39 -12.12 27.37
N GLY A 182 23.81 -11.24 26.45
CA GLY A 182 24.02 -11.58 25.04
C GLY A 182 22.76 -11.56 24.16
N ARG A 183 21.60 -11.16 24.71
CA ARG A 183 20.35 -10.93 23.97
C ARG A 183 19.92 -9.47 24.06
N THR A 184 19.32 -8.97 22.99
CA THR A 184 18.66 -7.66 22.95
C THR A 184 17.16 -7.86 23.12
N LEU A 185 16.59 -7.28 24.17
CA LEU A 185 15.15 -7.27 24.46
C LEU A 185 14.59 -5.89 24.11
N PHE A 186 13.37 -5.84 23.58
CA PHE A 186 12.68 -4.60 23.24
C PHE A 186 11.38 -4.53 24.06
N LEU A 187 11.42 -3.80 25.18
CA LEU A 187 10.30 -3.70 26.14
C LEU A 187 9.49 -2.42 25.91
N LEU A 188 8.18 -2.50 25.96
CA LEU A 188 7.36 -1.28 26.02
C LEU A 188 7.53 -0.62 27.41
N PRO A 189 7.60 0.71 27.52
CA PRO A 189 7.66 1.37 28.82
C PRO A 189 6.53 0.97 29.79
N GLY A 190 5.32 0.72 29.26
CA GLY A 190 4.18 0.22 30.03
C GLY A 190 4.26 -1.25 30.47
N GLU A 191 5.27 -2.01 30.03
CA GLU A 191 5.53 -3.36 30.53
C GLU A 191 6.43 -3.36 31.78
N ILE A 192 7.07 -2.22 32.08
CA ILE A 192 7.98 -2.06 33.21
C ILE A 192 7.17 -1.62 34.44
N LEU A 193 7.16 -2.46 35.48
CA LEU A 193 6.50 -2.15 36.74
C LEU A 193 7.39 -1.31 37.67
N TRP A 194 8.65 -1.71 37.87
CA TRP A 194 9.63 -0.95 38.65
C TRP A 194 11.07 -1.28 38.26
N LEU A 195 11.99 -0.42 38.70
CA LEU A 195 13.43 -0.56 38.58
C LEU A 195 14.05 -0.60 39.98
N GLU A 196 15.04 -1.46 40.18
CA GLU A 196 15.79 -1.59 41.43
C GLU A 196 17.30 -1.54 41.20
N ALA A 197 18.03 -0.78 42.01
CA ALA A 197 19.47 -0.71 41.95
C ALA A 197 20.12 -1.95 42.62
N ALA A 198 21.00 -2.62 41.89
CA ALA A 198 21.78 -3.78 42.31
C ALA A 198 23.28 -3.52 42.08
N GLY A 199 23.88 -2.69 42.95
CA GLY A 199 25.28 -2.27 42.81
C GLY A 199 25.50 -1.42 41.55
N ASN A 200 26.35 -1.91 40.63
CA ASN A 200 26.62 -1.28 39.33
C ASN A 200 25.61 -1.68 38.23
N TYR A 201 24.51 -2.33 38.63
CA TYR A 201 23.44 -2.77 37.77
C TYR A 201 22.10 -2.18 38.20
N VAL A 202 21.16 -2.14 37.25
CA VAL A 202 19.75 -1.87 37.48
C VAL A 202 18.96 -3.08 37.00
N THR A 203 18.07 -3.58 37.85
CA THR A 203 17.14 -4.65 37.51
C THR A 203 15.79 -4.02 37.12
N LEU A 204 15.33 -4.31 35.90
CA LEU A 204 14.01 -3.93 35.41
C LEU A 204 13.06 -5.09 35.66
N HIS A 205 11.95 -4.83 36.34
CA HIS A 205 10.95 -5.83 36.64
C HIS A 205 9.71 -5.63 35.77
N THR A 206 9.39 -6.65 34.98
CA THR A 206 8.17 -6.77 34.19
C THR A 206 7.20 -7.75 34.86
N ALA A 207 6.00 -7.93 34.29
CA ALA A 207 5.01 -8.85 34.86
C ALA A 207 5.50 -10.31 34.85
N GLY A 208 6.33 -10.70 33.86
CA GLY A 208 6.76 -12.08 33.66
C GLY A 208 8.25 -12.34 33.92
N ALA A 209 9.10 -11.32 34.02
CA ALA A 209 10.54 -11.51 34.16
C ALA A 209 11.25 -10.30 34.81
N SER A 210 12.50 -10.52 35.22
CA SER A 210 13.40 -9.47 35.69
C SER A 210 14.67 -9.46 34.84
N HIS A 211 15.11 -8.26 34.43
CA HIS A 211 16.23 -8.08 33.51
C HIS A 211 17.28 -7.16 34.13
N MET A 212 18.50 -7.68 34.32
CA MET A 212 19.60 -6.92 34.92
C MET A 212 20.46 -6.26 33.84
N LEU A 213 20.66 -4.95 33.97
CA LEU A 213 21.40 -4.12 33.02
C LEU A 213 22.54 -3.38 33.72
N ARG A 214 23.70 -3.28 33.08
CA ARG A 214 24.81 -2.46 33.59
C ARG A 214 24.50 -0.99 33.30
N ALA A 215 23.98 -0.30 34.31
CA ALA A 215 23.59 1.10 34.25
C ALA A 215 23.44 1.63 35.68
N THR A 216 23.24 2.94 35.84
CA THR A 216 22.91 3.53 37.15
C THR A 216 21.43 3.90 37.23
N LEU A 217 20.86 3.88 38.43
CA LEU A 217 19.46 4.28 38.63
C LEU A 217 19.21 5.75 38.24
N ALA A 218 20.21 6.63 38.40
CA ALA A 218 20.11 8.05 38.02
C ALA A 218 20.12 8.25 36.49
N GLU A 219 20.84 7.41 35.76
CA GLU A 219 20.81 7.37 34.30
C GLU A 219 19.42 6.96 33.80
N TRP A 220 18.84 5.92 34.40
CA TRP A 220 17.48 5.47 34.08
C TRP A 220 16.40 6.46 34.50
N GLU A 221 16.55 7.11 35.67
CA GLU A 221 15.63 8.17 36.10
C GLU A 221 15.57 9.28 35.05
N ARG A 222 16.72 9.80 34.62
CA ARG A 222 16.80 10.82 33.58
C ARG A 222 16.22 10.34 32.25
N ARG A 223 16.49 9.10 31.85
CA ARG A 223 15.97 8.50 30.60
C ARG A 223 14.45 8.32 30.62
N LEU A 224 13.85 8.10 31.80
CA LEU A 224 12.41 7.90 31.96
C LEU A 224 11.66 9.22 32.26
N SER A 225 12.30 10.19 32.93
CA SER A 225 11.72 11.49 33.30
C SER A 225 11.86 12.54 32.20
N ALA A 226 12.97 12.54 31.46
CA ALA A 226 13.13 13.48 30.37
C ALA A 226 12.16 13.10 29.25
N GLY A 227 11.33 14.07 28.84
CA GLY A 227 10.80 14.05 27.48
C GLY A 227 11.90 13.99 26.42
N ASP A 228 13.17 14.23 26.82
CA ASP A 228 14.39 14.05 26.03
C ASP A 228 14.79 12.58 25.89
N SER A 229 13.86 11.77 25.39
CA SER A 229 14.29 10.78 24.43
C SER A 229 15.09 11.54 23.34
N PRO A 230 16.19 11.03 22.75
CA PRO A 230 16.67 11.49 21.43
C PRO A 230 15.62 11.39 20.30
N TRP A 231 14.37 11.13 20.68
CA TRP A 231 13.23 10.62 19.97
C TRP A 231 11.95 11.38 20.41
N THR A 232 12.10 12.59 20.96
CA THR A 232 11.00 13.55 21.08
C THR A 232 10.68 14.05 19.69
N ASN A 233 9.44 13.85 19.24
CA ASN A 233 8.99 14.30 17.94
C ASN A 233 8.97 15.86 17.91
N PRO A 234 9.73 16.54 17.04
CA PRO A 234 9.79 18.01 17.01
C PRO A 234 8.50 18.67 16.48
N ASP A 235 7.50 17.91 16.04
CA ASP A 235 6.30 18.41 15.37
C ASP A 235 5.04 18.33 16.23
N THR A 236 5.05 18.92 17.43
CA THR A 236 3.80 19.15 18.16
C THR A 236 3.01 20.27 17.48
N SER A 237 2.37 19.98 16.35
CA SER A 237 1.22 20.73 15.83
C SER A 237 0.01 20.48 16.73
N GLY A 238 0.05 21.00 17.97
CA GLY A 238 -1.10 21.31 18.82
C GLY A 238 -2.18 20.25 19.10
N GLN A 239 -2.05 19.00 18.66
CA GLN A 239 -3.05 17.97 18.90
C GLN A 239 -2.75 17.23 20.21
N ILE A 240 -3.61 17.47 21.19
CA ILE A 240 -3.66 16.71 22.44
C ILE A 240 -4.12 15.30 22.08
N TRP A 241 -3.24 14.33 22.28
CA TRP A 241 -3.47 12.93 22.04
C TRP A 241 -4.35 12.35 23.18
N THR A 242 -5.50 11.75 22.85
CA THR A 242 -6.48 11.18 23.82
C THR A 242 -6.75 9.69 23.56
N GLY A 243 -5.71 8.89 23.33
CA GLY A 243 -5.81 7.43 23.33
C GLY A 243 -5.38 6.79 24.67
N PRO A 244 -5.36 5.45 24.78
CA PRO A 244 -5.01 4.72 26.02
C PRO A 244 -3.52 4.71 26.39
N ASP A 245 -2.66 5.28 25.54
CA ASP A 245 -1.19 5.33 25.62
C ASP A 245 -0.77 6.53 26.50
N THR A 246 -1.22 6.49 27.75
CA THR A 246 -0.83 7.47 28.75
C THR A 246 0.67 7.41 28.90
N LYS A 247 1.37 8.55 28.72
CA LYS A 247 2.83 8.66 28.92
C LYS A 247 3.20 7.89 30.20
N PRO A 248 4.13 6.92 30.14
CA PRO A 248 4.48 6.12 31.31
C PRO A 248 5.00 7.05 32.41
N ASP A 249 4.38 6.96 33.59
CA ASP A 249 4.62 7.89 34.70
C ASP A 249 5.56 7.24 35.72
N PHE A 250 6.86 7.38 35.50
CA PHE A 250 7.88 6.82 36.37
C PHE A 250 8.26 7.80 37.48
N VAL A 251 8.18 7.33 38.73
CA VAL A 251 8.51 8.12 39.92
C VAL A 251 9.49 7.38 40.81
N ARG A 252 10.50 8.10 41.29
CA ARG A 252 11.46 7.58 42.26
C ARG A 252 10.84 7.55 43.65
N ILE A 253 10.84 6.37 44.27
CA ILE A 253 10.21 6.12 45.59
C ILE A 253 11.25 5.82 46.68
N HIS A 254 12.47 5.50 46.28
CA HIS A 254 13.58 5.21 47.18
C HIS A 254 14.91 5.56 46.51
N ARG A 255 15.99 5.69 47.30
CA ARG A 255 17.34 5.88 46.74
C ARG A 255 17.75 4.77 45.77
N SER A 256 17.15 3.59 45.88
CA SER A 256 17.41 2.42 45.03
C SER A 256 16.22 1.99 44.17
N ARG A 257 15.08 2.71 44.14
CA ARG A 257 13.88 2.25 43.40
C ARG A 257 13.13 3.36 42.68
N ILE A 258 12.69 3.05 41.45
CA ILE A 258 11.79 3.85 40.61
C ILE A 258 10.62 2.96 40.23
N VAL A 259 9.39 3.46 40.29
CA VAL A 259 8.17 2.70 40.00
C VAL A 259 7.37 3.37 38.90
N ASN A 260 6.70 2.59 38.05
CA ASN A 260 5.69 3.11 37.14
C ASN A 260 4.36 3.27 37.89
N ARG A 261 3.88 4.50 38.04
CA ARG A 261 2.67 4.85 38.80
C ARG A 261 1.40 4.21 38.25
N GLN A 262 1.36 3.93 36.95
CA GLN A 262 0.23 3.27 36.31
C GLN A 262 0.01 1.84 36.83
N HIS A 263 1.03 1.22 37.42
CA HIS A 263 0.94 -0.11 38.00
C HIS A 263 0.72 -0.12 39.51
N ILE A 264 0.61 1.04 40.18
CA ILE A 264 0.34 1.09 41.61
C ILE A 264 -1.16 0.83 41.84
N ARG A 265 -1.48 -0.17 42.66
CA ARG A 265 -2.86 -0.50 43.08
C ARG A 265 -3.22 0.10 44.43
N GLU A 266 -2.28 0.14 45.36
CA GLU A 266 -2.53 0.60 46.72
C GLU A 266 -1.29 1.29 47.30
N THR A 267 -1.50 2.31 48.12
CA THR A 267 -0.44 2.99 48.88
C THR A 267 -0.79 3.03 50.36
N ARG A 268 0.10 2.56 51.23
CA ARG A 268 -0.10 2.59 52.69
C ARG A 268 1.02 3.37 53.36
N THR A 269 0.68 4.37 54.17
CA THR A 269 1.66 5.08 55.00
C THR A 269 1.86 4.33 56.32
N THR A 270 3.10 4.18 56.77
CA THR A 270 3.42 3.59 58.07
C THR A 270 3.49 4.66 59.16
N SER A 271 3.44 4.26 60.43
CA SER A 271 3.58 5.18 61.58
C SER A 271 4.93 5.90 61.64
N SER A 272 5.97 5.39 60.97
CA SER A 272 7.28 6.03 60.83
C SER A 272 7.33 7.16 59.78
N GLY A 273 6.27 7.32 58.99
CA GLY A 273 6.17 8.30 57.90
C GLY A 273 6.69 7.82 56.55
N ASP A 274 7.27 6.61 56.49
CA ASP A 274 7.55 5.90 55.23
C ASP A 274 6.25 5.34 54.63
N PHE A 275 6.34 4.72 53.45
CA PHE A 275 5.17 4.17 52.78
C PHE A 275 5.46 2.85 52.06
N GLU A 276 4.43 2.07 51.85
CA GLU A 276 4.42 0.84 51.08
C GLU A 276 3.50 1.00 49.87
N LEU A 277 3.91 0.45 48.73
CA LEU A 277 3.15 0.43 47.49
C LEU A 277 2.89 -1.02 47.08
N THR A 278 1.64 -1.35 46.76
CA THR A 278 1.27 -2.64 46.18
C THR A 278 1.08 -2.46 44.67
N LEU A 279 1.78 -3.25 43.85
CA LEU A 279 1.72 -3.17 42.39
C LEU A 279 0.69 -4.11 41.77
N SER A 280 0.43 -3.95 40.47
CA SER A 280 -0.55 -4.74 39.72
C SER A 280 -0.24 -6.24 39.65
N ASN A 281 1.03 -6.61 39.81
CA ASN A 281 1.48 -8.00 39.91
C ASN A 281 1.53 -8.54 41.36
N GLY A 282 1.06 -7.76 42.34
CA GLY A 282 1.08 -8.12 43.77
C GLY A 282 2.38 -7.84 44.50
N ALA A 283 3.42 -7.31 43.83
CA ALA A 283 4.67 -6.95 44.51
C ALA A 283 4.46 -5.77 45.48
N VAL A 284 5.05 -5.87 46.67
CA VAL A 284 5.02 -4.81 47.69
C VAL A 284 6.38 -4.13 47.74
N LEU A 285 6.41 -2.81 47.50
CA LEU A 285 7.62 -2.00 47.50
C LEU A 285 7.59 -0.97 48.64
N THR A 286 8.62 -0.94 49.47
CA THR A 286 8.82 0.13 50.46
C THR A 286 9.46 1.34 49.82
N GLY A 287 8.87 2.51 50.03
CA GLY A 287 9.40 3.82 49.68
C GLY A 287 9.70 4.67 50.92
N SER A 288 10.57 5.65 50.76
CA SER A 288 11.01 6.51 51.87
C SER A 288 10.23 7.82 51.90
N ARG A 289 9.93 8.32 53.12
CA ARG A 289 9.29 9.62 53.36
C ARG A 289 9.85 10.79 52.54
N ARG A 290 11.15 10.78 52.24
CA ARG A 290 11.85 11.83 51.47
C ARG A 290 11.42 11.90 49.99
N PHE A 291 10.92 10.79 49.45
CA PHE A 291 10.53 10.65 48.04
C PHE A 291 9.01 10.71 47.85
N ARG A 292 8.25 10.90 48.94
CA ARG A 292 6.79 10.91 48.92
C ARG A 292 6.19 12.02 48.06
N SER A 293 6.83 13.19 48.00
CA SER A 293 6.34 14.34 47.21
C SER A 293 6.24 14.07 45.70
N GLY A 294 6.92 13.04 45.18
CA GLY A 294 6.81 12.62 43.78
C GLY A 294 5.57 11.78 43.47
N LEU A 295 4.86 11.25 44.46
CA LEU A 295 3.72 10.33 44.25
C LEU A 295 2.36 11.02 44.07
N GLY A 296 2.30 12.35 44.14
CA GLY A 296 1.04 13.13 44.15
C GLY A 296 0.54 13.42 45.55
#